data_AF-A0A3G6ZR85-F1
#
_entry.id   AF-A0A3G6ZR85-F1
#
_cell.length_a   1.000
_cell.length_b   1.000
_cell.length_c   1.000
_cell.angle_alpha   90.00
_cell.angle_beta   90.00
_cell.angle_gamma   90.00
#
_symmetry.space_group_name_H-M   'P 1'
#
loop_
_entity.id
_entity.type
_entity.pdbx_description
1 polymer ?
#
loop_
_entity_poly.entity_id
_entity_poly.type
_entity_poly.pdbx_seq_one_letter_code
_entity_poly.pdbx_strand_id
1 'polypeptide(L)'
;MVGMSLVVWWPAFTLGAWGDLFFDQLLTLWAASTAALVFVLVERKPVGAKLVRALLLLIPSLWIVLSYLFNESETNLAALLLAVGGILVIVVGLPLTMWVLVRIVWPDFGSFTRRATRWLILGVVGGIAVISFILGLTQAQWLYCEDFTISGNSEPAGCTPEPPDLYE
;
A
#
# COMPACT_ATOMS: atom_id res chain seq x y z
N MET A 1 -0.41 -10.27 -12.66
CA MET A 1 0.88 -9.53 -12.77
C MET A 1 0.61 -8.06 -12.96
N VAL A 2 -0.01 -7.64 -14.08
CA VAL A 2 -0.35 -6.23 -14.34
C VAL A 2 -1.11 -5.57 -13.20
N GLY A 3 -2.17 -6.20 -12.66
CA GLY A 3 -2.91 -5.64 -11.53
C GLY A 3 -2.07 -5.47 -10.26
N MET A 4 -1.14 -6.39 -9.96
CA MET A 4 -0.25 -6.25 -8.81
C MET A 4 0.74 -5.09 -9.01
N SER A 5 1.23 -4.93 -10.24
CA SER A 5 2.09 -3.82 -10.63
C SER A 5 1.36 -2.48 -10.51
N LEU A 6 0.10 -2.41 -10.94
CA LEU A 6 -0.76 -1.21 -10.83
C LEU A 6 -1.09 -0.85 -9.38
N VAL A 7 -1.09 -1.81 -8.46
CA VAL A 7 -1.31 -1.53 -7.04
C VAL A 7 -0.02 -1.08 -6.36
N VAL A 8 1.14 -1.64 -6.73
CA VAL A 8 2.40 -1.39 -6.01
C VAL A 8 3.13 -0.12 -6.44
N TRP A 9 2.97 0.33 -7.69
CA TRP A 9 3.78 1.43 -8.23
C TRP A 9 3.54 2.75 -7.49
N TRP A 10 2.28 3.09 -7.17
CA TRP A 10 1.94 4.38 -6.56
C TRP A 10 2.51 4.50 -5.14
N PRO A 11 2.24 3.57 -4.19
CA PRO A 11 2.85 3.63 -2.87
C PRO A 11 4.39 3.63 -2.90
N ALA A 12 5.00 2.92 -3.85
CA ALA A 12 6.45 2.92 -4.00
C ALA A 12 6.98 4.27 -4.48
N PHE A 13 6.31 4.88 -5.46
CA PHE A 13 6.63 6.21 -5.95
C PHE A 13 6.45 7.28 -4.87
N THR A 14 5.32 7.26 -4.14
CA THR A 14 5.05 8.26 -3.09
C THR A 14 6.06 8.17 -1.95
N LEU A 15 6.45 6.95 -1.57
CA LEU A 15 7.51 6.75 -0.58
C LEU A 15 8.85 7.31 -1.06
N GLY A 16 9.15 7.22 -2.36
CA GLY A 16 10.35 7.82 -2.94
C GLY A 16 10.31 9.34 -2.98
N ALA A 17 9.19 9.93 -3.38
CA ALA A 17 9.07 11.37 -3.60
C ALA A 17 8.81 12.18 -2.31
N TRP A 18 8.04 11.66 -1.36
CA TRP A 18 7.70 12.35 -0.10
C TRP A 18 8.32 11.72 1.14
N GLY A 19 8.84 10.49 1.05
CA GLY A 19 9.32 9.75 2.23
C GLY A 19 8.20 9.25 3.13
N ASP A 20 6.94 9.33 2.68
CA ASP A 20 5.76 8.99 3.50
C ASP A 20 4.71 8.23 2.68
N LEU A 21 3.80 7.56 3.39
CA LEU A 21 2.59 6.96 2.85
C LEU A 21 1.40 7.83 3.25
N PHE A 22 0.66 8.28 2.26
CA PHE A 22 -0.51 9.10 2.45
C PHE A 22 -1.73 8.30 2.97
N PHE A 23 -2.74 9.05 3.39
CA PHE A 23 -3.95 8.48 3.94
C PHE A 23 -4.72 7.62 2.91
N ASP A 24 -4.62 7.93 1.61
CA ASP A 24 -5.30 7.19 0.55
C ASP A 24 -4.75 5.77 0.42
N GLN A 25 -3.43 5.54 0.56
CA GLN A 25 -2.89 4.17 0.54
C GLN A 25 -3.32 3.38 1.79
N LEU A 26 -3.33 4.04 2.96
CA LEU A 26 -3.79 3.42 4.21
C LEU A 26 -5.29 3.04 4.16
N LEU A 27 -6.15 3.92 3.65
CA LEU A 27 -7.58 3.65 3.50
C LEU A 27 -7.86 2.64 2.39
N THR A 28 -7.10 2.66 1.30
CA THR A 28 -7.18 1.63 0.25
C THR A 28 -6.86 0.26 0.83
N LEU A 29 -5.84 0.18 1.67
CA LEU A 29 -5.45 -1.04 2.36
C LEU A 29 -6.55 -1.54 3.31
N TRP A 30 -7.19 -0.63 4.04
CA TRP A 30 -8.35 -0.95 4.88
C TRP A 30 -9.57 -1.43 4.08
N ALA A 31 -9.89 -0.79 2.97
CA ALA A 31 -11.00 -1.20 2.10
C ALA A 31 -10.75 -2.62 1.54
N ALA A 32 -9.52 -2.87 1.08
CA ALA A 32 -9.08 -4.18 0.61
C ALA A 32 -9.15 -5.25 1.71
N SER A 33 -8.66 -4.95 2.92
CA SER A 33 -8.66 -5.91 4.03
C SER A 33 -10.08 -6.25 4.49
N THR A 34 -10.97 -5.25 4.49
CA THR A 34 -12.38 -5.42 4.87
C THR A 34 -13.13 -6.29 3.85
N ALA A 35 -12.93 -6.05 2.56
CA ALA A 35 -13.52 -6.91 1.51
C ALA A 35 -12.99 -8.35 1.60
N ALA A 36 -11.68 -8.52 1.80
CA ALA A 36 -11.05 -9.81 2.03
C ALA A 36 -11.58 -10.52 3.28
N LEU A 37 -11.84 -9.78 4.37
CA LEU A 37 -12.40 -10.32 5.60
C LEU A 37 -13.78 -10.91 5.36
N VAL A 38 -14.67 -10.17 4.67
CA VAL A 38 -16.00 -10.66 4.30
C VAL A 38 -15.89 -11.94 3.49
N PHE A 39 -14.99 -11.99 2.51
CA PHE A 39 -14.75 -13.21 1.73
C PHE A 39 -14.33 -14.40 2.62
N VAL A 40 -13.35 -14.20 3.50
CA VAL A 40 -12.88 -15.25 4.44
C VAL A 40 -14.00 -15.72 5.36
N LEU A 41 -14.90 -14.82 5.80
CA LEU A 41 -16.05 -15.16 6.64
C LEU A 41 -17.09 -16.02 5.90
N VAL A 42 -17.28 -15.81 4.60
CA VAL A 42 -18.19 -16.61 3.76
C VAL A 42 -17.56 -17.96 3.36
N GLU A 43 -16.24 -18.04 3.24
CA GLU A 43 -15.55 -19.25 2.80
C GLU A 43 -15.72 -20.41 3.81
N ARG A 44 -16.04 -21.62 3.30
CA ARG A 44 -16.18 -22.86 4.07
C ARG A 44 -14.82 -23.56 4.26
N LYS A 45 -13.92 -22.94 5.03
CA LYS A 45 -12.60 -23.50 5.40
C LYS A 45 -12.53 -23.90 6.87
N PRO A 46 -11.57 -24.79 7.26
CA PRO A 46 -11.38 -25.18 8.66
C PRO A 46 -11.19 -23.96 9.57
N VAL A 47 -11.88 -24.00 10.72
CA VAL A 47 -12.10 -22.85 11.61
C VAL A 47 -10.79 -22.20 12.08
N GLY A 48 -9.75 -22.99 12.39
CA GLY A 48 -8.48 -22.46 12.90
C GLY A 48 -7.77 -21.52 11.92
N ALA A 49 -7.53 -21.96 10.68
CA ALA A 49 -6.87 -21.13 9.66
C ALA A 49 -7.72 -19.93 9.22
N LYS A 50 -9.05 -20.07 9.30
CA LYS A 50 -10.01 -18.99 9.04
C LYS A 50 -9.90 -17.88 10.08
N LEU A 51 -9.84 -18.22 11.37
CA LEU A 51 -9.74 -17.25 12.47
C LEU A 51 -8.44 -16.44 12.41
N VAL A 52 -7.29 -17.08 12.15
CA VAL A 52 -6.00 -16.38 12.03
C VAL A 52 -6.04 -15.36 10.89
N ARG A 53 -6.57 -15.73 9.72
CA ARG A 53 -6.70 -14.81 8.58
C ARG A 53 -7.66 -13.67 8.88
N ALA A 54 -8.80 -13.96 9.50
CA ALA A 54 -9.77 -12.94 9.88
C ALA A 54 -9.15 -11.93 10.87
N LEU A 55 -8.41 -12.41 11.87
CA LEU A 55 -7.74 -11.57 12.85
C LEU A 55 -6.67 -10.67 12.20
N LEU A 56 -5.87 -11.20 11.28
CA LEU A 56 -4.87 -10.42 10.56
C LEU A 56 -5.51 -9.38 9.62
N LEU A 57 -6.65 -9.68 9.01
CA LEU A 57 -7.38 -8.74 8.14
C LEU A 57 -8.11 -7.64 8.91
N LEU A 58 -8.32 -7.82 10.21
CA LEU A 58 -8.85 -6.79 11.10
C LEU A 58 -7.80 -5.75 11.51
N ILE A 59 -6.50 -6.01 11.30
CA ILE A 59 -5.41 -5.11 11.72
C ILE A 59 -5.61 -3.68 11.18
N PRO A 60 -5.90 -3.44 9.89
CA PRO A 60 -6.13 -2.08 9.39
C PRO A 60 -7.36 -1.41 10.02
N SER A 61 -8.41 -2.17 10.33
CA SER A 61 -9.61 -1.63 11.00
C SER A 61 -9.34 -1.28 12.46
N LEU A 62 -8.63 -2.15 13.18
CA LEU A 62 -8.17 -1.90 14.55
C LEU A 62 -7.30 -0.65 14.61
N TRP A 63 -6.41 -0.50 13.63
CA TRP A 63 -5.55 0.67 13.49
C TRP A 63 -6.34 1.97 13.37
N ILE A 64 -7.34 2.04 12.49
CA ILE A 64 -8.19 3.23 12.32
C ILE A 64 -8.98 3.55 13.59
N VAL A 65 -9.49 2.53 14.28
CA VAL A 65 -10.21 2.73 15.55
C VAL A 65 -9.27 3.29 16.61
N LEU A 66 -8.04 2.75 16.72
CA LEU A 66 -7.03 3.25 17.64
C LEU A 66 -6.62 4.69 17.29
N SER A 67 -6.39 5.01 16.02
CA SER A 67 -6.03 6.37 15.61
C SER A 67 -7.13 7.37 15.93
N TYR A 68 -8.39 6.99 15.78
CA TYR A 68 -9.53 7.83 16.18
C TYR A 68 -9.60 8.02 17.71
N LEU A 69 -9.50 6.94 18.49
CA LEU A 69 -9.65 7.01 19.95
C LEU A 69 -8.50 7.78 20.63
N PHE A 70 -7.31 7.75 20.05
CA PHE A 70 -6.10 8.34 20.64
C PHE A 70 -5.64 9.64 19.94
N ASN A 71 -6.45 10.20 19.03
CA ASN A 71 -6.08 11.37 18.21
C ASN A 71 -5.68 12.61 19.04
N GLU A 72 -6.30 12.81 20.22
CA GLU A 72 -6.04 13.97 21.09
C GLU A 72 -5.19 13.62 22.32
N SER A 73 -4.70 12.38 22.42
CA SER A 73 -3.99 11.93 23.62
C SER A 73 -2.52 12.37 23.60
N GLU A 74 -2.11 13.25 24.52
CA GLU A 74 -0.72 13.70 24.65
C GLU A 74 0.21 12.68 25.35
N THR A 75 -0.26 11.45 25.56
CA THR A 75 0.54 10.43 26.27
C THR A 75 1.56 9.78 25.33
N ASN A 76 2.83 9.72 25.75
CA ASN A 76 3.91 9.06 25.00
C ASN A 76 3.61 7.58 24.64
N LEU A 77 2.82 6.90 25.47
CA LEU A 77 2.41 5.51 25.21
C LEU A 77 1.44 5.41 24.02
N ALA A 78 0.49 6.34 23.90
CA ALA A 78 -0.44 6.36 22.77
C ALA A 78 0.29 6.65 21.47
N ALA A 79 1.22 7.61 21.46
CA ALA A 79 2.07 7.89 20.30
C ALA A 79 2.90 6.66 19.87
N LEU A 80 3.44 5.91 20.83
CA LEU A 80 4.18 4.67 20.53
C LEU A 80 3.28 3.57 19.96
N LEU A 81 2.13 3.32 20.59
CA LEU A 81 1.15 2.34 20.11
C LEU A 81 0.65 2.70 18.71
N LEU A 82 0.49 3.99 18.45
CA LEU A 82 0.21 4.50 17.12
C LEU A 82 1.37 4.18 16.17
N ALA A 83 2.58 4.65 16.41
CA ALA A 83 3.71 4.37 15.51
C ALA A 83 3.88 2.85 15.19
N VAL A 84 3.78 1.99 16.21
CA VAL A 84 3.89 0.53 16.06
C VAL A 84 2.73 -0.06 15.25
N GLY A 85 1.49 0.38 15.49
CA GLY A 85 0.33 -0.11 14.75
C GLY A 85 0.37 0.30 13.27
N GLY A 86 0.82 1.53 12.96
CA GLY A 86 1.03 1.98 11.59
C GLY A 86 2.07 1.12 10.87
N ILE A 87 3.20 0.85 11.52
CA ILE A 87 4.23 -0.05 11.00
C ILE A 87 3.66 -1.46 10.77
N LEU A 88 2.86 -2.00 11.69
CA LEU A 88 2.21 -3.31 11.53
C LEU A 88 1.24 -3.33 10.34
N VAL A 89 0.46 -2.27 10.12
CA VAL A 89 -0.42 -2.14 8.96
C VAL A 89 0.39 -2.20 7.67
N ILE A 90 1.53 -1.53 7.60
CA ILE A 90 2.38 -1.52 6.40
C ILE A 90 3.11 -2.86 6.21
N VAL A 91 3.79 -3.36 7.24
CA VAL A 91 4.66 -4.54 7.15
C VAL A 91 3.86 -5.84 7.11
N VAL A 92 2.70 -5.91 7.75
CA VAL A 92 1.86 -7.12 7.81
C VAL A 92 0.60 -6.95 6.99
N GLY A 93 -0.12 -5.85 7.18
CA GLY A 93 -1.38 -5.59 6.49
C GLY A 93 -1.20 -5.57 4.97
N LEU A 94 -0.24 -4.79 4.46
CA LEU A 94 0.00 -4.64 3.02
C LEU A 94 0.34 -5.96 2.31
N PRO A 95 1.33 -6.76 2.74
CA PRO A 95 1.60 -8.04 2.06
C PRO A 95 0.49 -9.05 2.25
N LEU A 96 -0.23 -9.04 3.37
CA LEU A 96 -1.34 -9.97 3.62
C LEU A 96 -2.55 -9.63 2.73
N THR A 97 -2.98 -8.38 2.66
CA THR A 97 -4.09 -7.96 1.80
C THR A 97 -3.72 -8.17 0.34
N MET A 98 -2.50 -7.83 -0.07
CA MET A 98 -1.96 -8.14 -1.39
C MET A 98 -2.06 -9.65 -1.66
N TRP A 99 -1.60 -10.50 -0.72
CA TRP A 99 -1.67 -11.95 -0.88
C TRP A 99 -3.11 -12.48 -0.97
N VAL A 100 -4.02 -11.97 -0.14
CA VAL A 100 -5.44 -12.38 -0.15
C VAL A 100 -6.13 -11.90 -1.42
N LEU A 101 -5.94 -10.65 -1.82
CA LEU A 101 -6.49 -10.11 -3.07
C LEU A 101 -5.97 -10.89 -4.28
N VAL A 102 -4.67 -11.19 -4.33
CA VAL A 102 -4.10 -12.03 -5.38
C VAL A 102 -4.75 -13.41 -5.42
N ARG A 103 -4.98 -14.03 -4.26
CA ARG A 103 -5.67 -15.32 -4.15
C ARG A 103 -7.14 -15.27 -4.57
N ILE A 104 -7.84 -14.16 -4.30
CA ILE A 104 -9.26 -13.97 -4.63
C ILE A 104 -9.42 -13.67 -6.12
N VAL A 105 -8.65 -12.71 -6.65
CA VAL A 105 -8.69 -12.28 -8.05
C VAL A 105 -8.12 -13.35 -8.98
N TRP A 106 -7.14 -14.11 -8.50
CA TRP A 106 -6.44 -15.14 -9.27
C TRP A 106 -6.34 -16.45 -8.48
N PRO A 107 -7.45 -17.20 -8.34
CA PRO A 107 -7.48 -18.46 -7.60
C PRO A 107 -6.49 -19.50 -8.15
N ASP A 108 -6.22 -19.48 -9.47
CA ASP A 108 -5.33 -20.41 -10.17
C ASP A 108 -3.83 -20.24 -9.84
N PHE A 109 -3.41 -19.13 -9.20
CA PHE A 109 -2.04 -18.99 -8.69
C PHE A 109 -1.75 -19.97 -7.53
N GLY A 110 -2.79 -20.55 -6.93
CA GLY A 110 -2.71 -21.32 -5.70
C GLY A 110 -2.14 -22.74 -5.82
N SER A 111 -2.29 -23.42 -6.96
CA SER A 111 -2.07 -24.89 -7.02
C SER A 111 -1.19 -25.39 -8.18
N PHE A 112 -1.06 -24.67 -9.30
CA PHE A 112 -0.39 -25.21 -10.50
C PHE A 112 0.80 -24.40 -11.04
N THR A 113 1.19 -23.30 -10.38
CA THR A 113 2.26 -22.44 -10.90
C THR A 113 3.65 -23.00 -10.57
N ARG A 114 4.44 -23.29 -11.62
CA ARG A 114 5.86 -23.70 -11.49
C ARG A 114 6.65 -22.67 -10.68
N ARG A 115 7.61 -23.13 -9.85
CA ARG A 115 8.46 -22.24 -9.02
C ARG A 115 9.10 -21.11 -9.84
N ALA A 116 9.54 -21.41 -11.06
CA ALA A 116 10.13 -20.43 -11.97
C ALA A 116 9.18 -19.27 -12.29
N THR A 117 7.90 -19.56 -12.58
CA THR A 117 6.90 -18.53 -12.88
C THR A 117 6.63 -17.64 -11.66
N ARG A 118 6.58 -18.22 -10.44
CA ARG A 118 6.43 -17.44 -9.21
C ARG A 118 7.57 -16.45 -8.99
N TRP A 119 8.81 -16.89 -9.22
CA TRP A 119 9.98 -16.02 -9.14
C TRP A 119 9.95 -14.93 -10.21
N LEU A 120 9.51 -15.25 -11.42
CA LEU A 120 9.34 -14.25 -12.48
C LEU A 120 8.30 -13.20 -12.10
N ILE A 121 7.15 -13.60 -11.54
CA ILE A 121 6.13 -12.67 -11.03
C ILE A 121 6.70 -11.75 -9.94
N LEU A 122 7.36 -12.32 -8.94
CA LEU A 122 7.96 -11.56 -7.85
C LEU A 122 9.05 -10.61 -8.37
N GLY A 123 9.87 -11.07 -9.31
CA GLY A 123 10.90 -10.25 -9.94
C GLY A 123 10.32 -9.08 -10.72
N VAL A 124 9.25 -9.29 -11.49
CA VAL A 124 8.60 -8.21 -12.27
C VAL A 124 7.90 -7.21 -11.35
N VAL A 125 7.09 -7.68 -10.40
CA VAL A 125 6.37 -6.79 -9.47
C VAL A 125 7.34 -6.03 -8.57
N GLY A 126 8.35 -6.72 -8.03
CA GLY A 126 9.41 -6.10 -7.23
C GLY A 126 10.26 -5.14 -8.04
N GLY A 127 10.60 -5.47 -9.28
CA GLY A 127 11.32 -4.58 -10.18
C GLY A 127 10.55 -3.30 -10.47
N ILE A 128 9.24 -3.38 -10.73
CA ILE A 128 8.40 -2.20 -10.91
C ILE A 128 8.35 -1.37 -9.63
N ALA A 129 8.18 -1.98 -8.46
CA ALA A 129 8.19 -1.24 -7.20
C ALA A 129 9.53 -0.49 -6.97
N VAL A 130 10.67 -1.15 -7.22
CA VAL A 130 12.00 -0.53 -7.09
C VAL A 130 12.17 0.61 -8.08
N ILE A 131 11.79 0.43 -9.34
CA ILE A 131 11.88 1.47 -10.36
C ILE A 131 10.98 2.66 -9.99
N SER A 132 9.73 2.42 -9.57
CA SER A 132 8.83 3.48 -9.14
C SER A 132 9.37 4.25 -7.94
N PHE A 133 9.99 3.58 -6.97
CA PHE A 133 10.65 4.23 -5.84
C PHE A 133 11.82 5.11 -6.28
N ILE A 134 12.68 4.63 -7.18
CA ILE A 134 13.79 5.41 -7.74
C ILE A 134 13.25 6.62 -8.50
N LEU A 135 12.20 6.44 -9.32
CA LEU A 135 11.54 7.53 -10.03
C LEU A 135 10.99 8.60 -9.09
N GLY A 136 10.50 8.20 -7.91
CA GLY A 136 10.10 9.12 -6.84
C GLY A 136 11.27 9.92 -6.29
N LEU A 137 12.40 9.26 -5.99
CA LEU A 137 13.62 9.94 -5.53
C LEU A 137 14.18 10.92 -6.57
N THR A 138 14.02 10.60 -7.85
CA THR A 138 14.50 11.44 -8.97
C THR A 138 13.40 12.33 -9.55
N GLN A 139 12.27 12.53 -8.87
CA GLN A 139 11.10 13.23 -9.40
C GLN A 139 11.45 14.61 -10.00
N ALA A 140 12.33 15.36 -9.35
CA ALA A 140 12.71 16.72 -9.75
C ALA A 140 13.42 16.80 -11.11
N GLN A 141 13.86 15.67 -11.67
CA GLN A 141 14.54 15.60 -12.96
C GLN A 141 13.59 15.38 -14.14
N TRP A 142 12.35 14.96 -13.90
CA TRP A 142 11.43 14.56 -14.96
C TRP A 142 9.96 14.98 -14.75
N LEU A 143 9.61 15.48 -13.56
CA LEU A 143 8.32 16.10 -13.25
C LEU A 143 8.53 17.53 -12.77
N TYR A 144 7.56 18.38 -13.09
CA TYR A 144 7.46 19.72 -12.53
C TYR A 144 6.55 19.74 -11.31
N CYS A 145 6.70 20.76 -10.47
CA CYS A 145 5.79 20.98 -9.35
C CYS A 145 4.32 21.05 -9.81
N GLU A 146 4.08 21.66 -10.98
CA GLU A 146 2.74 21.85 -11.52
C GLU A 146 2.04 20.54 -11.92
N ASP A 147 2.79 19.50 -12.30
CA ASP A 147 2.21 18.17 -12.55
C ASP A 147 1.56 17.58 -11.29
N PHE A 148 2.15 17.87 -10.13
CA PHE A 148 1.60 17.45 -8.84
C PHE A 148 0.39 18.30 -8.44
N THR A 149 0.45 19.62 -8.61
CA THR A 149 -0.67 20.52 -8.26
C THR A 149 -1.90 20.25 -9.13
N ILE A 150 -1.73 20.08 -10.44
CA ILE A 150 -2.81 19.77 -11.39
C ILE A 150 -3.46 18.42 -11.08
N SER A 151 -2.66 17.43 -10.67
CA SER A 151 -3.18 16.13 -10.24
C SER A 151 -3.85 16.16 -8.86
N GLY A 152 -3.86 17.32 -8.19
CA GLY A 152 -4.46 17.51 -6.87
C GLY A 152 -3.61 17.00 -5.72
N ASN A 153 -2.32 16.74 -5.97
CA ASN A 153 -1.35 16.34 -4.96
C ASN A 153 -0.60 17.56 -4.41
N SER A 154 -0.04 17.42 -3.20
CA SER A 154 0.91 18.38 -2.65
C SER A 154 2.27 18.24 -3.33
N GLU A 155 2.93 19.36 -3.61
CA GLU A 155 4.27 19.37 -4.18
C GLU A 155 5.29 18.61 -3.31
N PRO A 156 6.07 17.67 -3.87
CA PRO A 156 7.15 17.00 -3.14
C PRO A 156 8.31 17.97 -2.89
N ALA A 157 9.05 17.72 -1.81
CA ALA A 157 10.19 18.56 -1.44
C ALA A 157 11.25 18.56 -2.56
N GLY A 158 11.71 19.75 -2.95
CA GLY A 158 12.74 19.91 -3.98
C GLY A 158 12.26 19.68 -5.40
N CYS A 159 10.95 19.73 -5.68
CA CYS A 159 10.43 19.76 -7.05
C CYS A 159 10.93 21.00 -7.82
N THR A 160 11.03 20.86 -9.13
CA THR A 160 11.45 21.94 -10.03
C THR A 160 10.21 22.65 -10.57
N PRO A 161 10.08 23.98 -10.45
CA PRO A 161 8.96 24.71 -11.04
C PRO A 161 9.02 24.68 -12.57
N GLU A 162 7.87 24.70 -13.23
CA GLU A 162 7.80 24.76 -14.70
C GLU A 162 8.30 26.12 -15.21
N PRO A 163 9.12 26.15 -16.29
CA PRO A 163 9.54 27.40 -16.93
C PRO A 163 8.34 28.23 -17.43
N PRO A 164 8.31 29.56 -17.19
CA PRO A 164 7.18 30.41 -17.57
C PRO A 164 6.97 30.56 -19.09
N ASP A 165 7.92 30.10 -19.90
CA ASP A 165 8.04 30.28 -21.35
C ASP A 165 7.58 29.06 -22.18
N LEU A 166 7.03 28.00 -21.54
CA LEU A 166 6.57 26.79 -22.23
C LEU A 166 5.24 26.94 -23.00
N TYR A 167 4.54 28.07 -22.83
CA TYR A 167 3.22 28.33 -23.44
C TYR A 167 3.15 29.65 -24.25
N GLU A 168 4.28 30.33 -24.47
CA GLU A 168 4.41 31.46 -25.42
C GLU A 168 4.88 30.98 -26.80
#